data_AF-B2HNN6-F1
#
_entry.id   AF-B2HNN6-F1
#
_cell.length_a   1.000
_cell.length_b   1.000
_cell.length_c   1.000
_cell.angle_alpha   90.00
_cell.angle_beta   90.00
_cell.angle_gamma   90.00
#
_symmetry.space_group_name_H-M   'P 1'
#
loop_
_entity.id
_entity.type
_entity.pdbx_description
1 polymer ?
#
loop_
_entity_poly.entity_id
_entity_poly.type
_entity_poly.pdbx_seq_one_letter_code
_entity_poly.pdbx_strand_id
1 'polypeptide(L)'
;MNWQELAPTIITCAGVVLAAAVGGWFGHLTAKKNAESTNRDAFTRAYEAASLNWARYTDAVQKWCESQSVELSKLSERQEKTDLALQAEILARHKAERLYAVAIIYLRRIASWFAEHWPGEEMPPPPPELEPDLDP
;
A
#
# COMPACT_ATOMS: atom_id res chain seq x y z
N MET A 1 77.22 51.04 -30.75
CA MET A 1 75.98 50.88 -29.96
C MET A 1 76.35 50.11 -28.71
N ASN A 2 76.41 50.78 -27.56
CA ASN A 2 77.03 50.23 -26.35
C ASN A 2 76.08 49.25 -25.65
N TRP A 3 76.60 48.06 -25.32
CA TRP A 3 75.90 46.99 -24.58
C TRP A 3 75.29 47.47 -23.25
N GLN A 4 75.88 48.52 -22.65
CA GLN A 4 75.42 49.14 -21.41
C GLN A 4 74.05 49.84 -21.52
N GLU A 5 73.59 50.23 -22.71
CA GLU A 5 72.28 50.89 -22.89
C GLU A 5 71.13 49.90 -23.16
N LEU A 6 71.44 48.69 -23.65
CA LEU A 6 70.45 47.63 -23.93
C LEU A 6 70.23 46.69 -22.73
N ALA A 7 71.20 46.58 -21.82
CA ALA A 7 71.09 45.74 -20.64
C ALA A 7 69.89 46.08 -19.71
N PRO A 8 69.58 47.34 -19.36
CA PRO A 8 68.51 47.63 -18.41
C PRO A 8 67.11 47.35 -18.97
N THR A 9 66.89 47.59 -20.27
CA THR A 9 65.62 47.32 -20.96
C THR A 9 65.36 45.82 -21.16
N ILE A 10 66.39 45.03 -21.47
CA ILE A 10 66.26 43.58 -21.59
C ILE A 10 65.96 42.94 -20.22
N ILE A 11 66.62 43.38 -19.16
CA ILE A 11 66.41 42.88 -17.79
C ILE A 11 65.00 43.22 -17.28
N THR A 12 64.49 44.43 -17.56
CA THR A 12 63.11 44.80 -17.18
C THR A 12 62.06 44.02 -17.95
N CYS A 13 62.23 43.85 -19.27
CA CYS A 13 61.33 43.02 -20.08
C CYS A 13 61.32 41.56 -19.61
N ALA A 14 62.49 40.98 -19.29
CA ALA A 14 62.60 39.63 -18.76
C ALA A 14 61.93 39.49 -17.37
N GLY A 15 62.07 40.50 -16.51
CA GLY A 15 61.41 40.54 -15.20
C GLY A 15 59.89 40.57 -15.28
N VAL A 16 59.31 41.36 -16.21
CA VAL A 16 57.85 41.42 -16.41
C VAL A 16 57.29 40.10 -16.95
N VAL A 17 57.99 39.48 -17.91
CA VAL A 17 57.57 38.18 -18.47
C VAL A 17 57.65 37.07 -17.41
N LEU A 18 58.70 37.05 -16.60
CA LEU A 18 58.82 36.09 -15.50
C LEU A 18 57.75 36.32 -14.42
N ALA A 19 57.48 37.56 -14.04
CA ALA A 19 56.43 37.88 -13.08
C ALA A 19 55.03 37.47 -13.60
N ALA A 20 54.74 37.69 -14.89
CA ALA A 20 53.49 37.27 -15.51
C ALA A 20 53.38 35.73 -15.60
N ALA A 21 54.47 35.03 -15.93
CA ALA A 21 54.50 33.58 -15.98
C ALA A 21 54.30 32.94 -14.60
N VAL A 22 54.96 33.48 -13.57
CA VAL A 22 54.81 33.04 -12.17
C VAL A 22 53.39 33.35 -11.67
N GLY A 23 52.86 34.55 -11.93
CA GLY A 23 51.49 34.93 -11.58
C GLY A 23 50.44 34.05 -12.24
N GLY A 24 50.61 33.73 -13.53
CA GLY A 24 49.73 32.82 -14.28
C GLY A 24 49.75 31.38 -13.74
N TRP A 25 50.92 30.89 -13.33
CA TRP A 25 51.06 29.56 -12.72
C TRP A 25 50.34 29.48 -11.36
N PHE A 26 50.54 30.46 -10.48
CA PHE A 26 49.83 30.52 -9.19
C PHE A 26 48.31 30.71 -9.37
N GLY A 27 47.89 31.53 -10.34
CA GLY A 27 46.49 31.68 -10.71
C GLY A 27 45.86 30.37 -11.19
N HIS A 28 46.57 29.60 -12.01
CA HIS A 28 46.08 28.30 -12.48
C HIS A 28 46.03 27.24 -11.38
N LEU A 29 47.00 27.21 -10.47
CA LEU A 29 47.00 26.30 -9.31
C LEU A 29 45.85 26.62 -8.34
N THR A 30 45.59 27.90 -8.07
CA THR A 30 44.48 28.34 -7.21
C THR A 30 43.14 28.10 -7.87
N ALA A 31 43.01 28.35 -9.18
CA ALA A 31 41.80 28.02 -9.95
C ALA A 31 41.49 26.52 -9.94
N LYS A 32 42.50 25.65 -10.06
CA LYS A 32 42.33 24.20 -9.95
C LYS A 32 41.86 23.76 -8.56
N LYS A 33 42.50 24.26 -7.49
CA LYS A 33 42.10 23.95 -6.12
C LYS A 33 40.68 24.45 -5.81
N ASN A 34 40.35 25.65 -6.27
CA ASN A 34 39.00 26.20 -6.11
C ASN A 34 37.99 25.35 -6.89
N ALA A 35 38.26 24.97 -8.14
CA ALA A 35 37.40 24.11 -8.94
C ALA A 35 37.17 22.73 -8.31
N GLU A 36 38.21 22.12 -7.74
CA GLU A 36 38.11 20.86 -7.01
C GLU A 36 37.25 21.00 -5.75
N SER A 37 37.42 22.09 -4.98
CA SER A 37 36.61 22.35 -3.78
C SER A 37 35.14 22.60 -4.13
N THR A 38 34.86 23.39 -5.18
CA THR A 38 33.48 23.67 -5.62
C THR A 38 32.80 22.42 -6.14
N ASN A 39 33.53 21.52 -6.81
CA ASN A 39 32.98 20.25 -7.26
C ASN A 39 32.66 19.31 -6.09
N ARG A 40 33.53 19.26 -5.06
CA ARG A 40 33.27 18.48 -3.85
C ARG A 40 32.06 19.01 -3.10
N ASP A 41 31.96 20.32 -2.91
CA ASP A 41 30.81 20.94 -2.25
C ASP A 41 29.51 20.72 -3.03
N ALA A 42 29.55 20.84 -4.36
CA ALA A 42 28.40 20.55 -5.21
C ALA A 42 27.96 19.08 -5.11
N PHE A 43 28.91 18.14 -5.09
CA PHE A 43 28.62 16.73 -4.90
C PHE A 43 28.01 16.44 -3.52
N THR A 44 28.59 16.98 -2.44
CA THR A 44 28.07 16.80 -1.09
C THR A 44 26.65 17.35 -0.97
N ARG A 45 26.37 18.56 -1.47
CA ARG A 45 25.02 19.13 -1.45
C ARG A 45 24.03 18.32 -2.28
N ALA A 46 24.43 17.83 -3.45
CA ALA A 46 23.59 16.99 -4.29
C ALA A 46 23.28 15.65 -3.59
N TYR A 47 24.27 15.06 -2.93
CA TYR A 47 24.10 13.83 -2.17
C TYR A 47 23.19 14.04 -0.96
N GLU A 48 23.38 15.11 -0.19
CA GLU A 48 22.50 15.48 0.93
C GLU A 48 21.06 15.66 0.46
N ALA A 49 20.84 16.39 -0.63
CA ALA A 49 19.51 16.58 -1.22
C ALA A 49 18.88 15.25 -1.68
N ALA A 50 19.66 14.38 -2.33
CA ALA A 50 19.21 13.05 -2.75
C ALA A 50 18.85 12.17 -1.54
N SER A 51 19.67 12.17 -0.50
CA SER A 51 19.42 11.40 0.72
C SER A 51 18.16 11.87 1.45
N LEU A 52 17.92 13.18 1.50
CA LEU A 52 16.71 13.76 2.09
C LEU A 52 15.47 13.41 1.28
N ASN A 53 15.56 13.46 -0.05
CA ASN A 53 14.46 13.06 -0.93
C ASN A 53 14.15 11.56 -0.78
N TRP A 54 15.18 10.73 -0.63
CA TRP A 54 15.02 9.31 -0.38
C TRP A 54 14.32 9.05 0.96
N ALA A 55 14.75 9.72 2.04
CA ALA A 55 14.10 9.61 3.35
C ALA A 55 12.62 10.01 3.29
N ARG A 56 12.29 11.11 2.60
CA ARG A 56 10.89 11.53 2.40
C ARG A 56 10.08 10.50 1.62
N TYR A 57 10.68 9.90 0.60
CA TYR A 57 10.03 8.85 -0.19
C TYR A 57 9.76 7.61 0.66
N THR A 58 10.75 7.14 1.43
CA THR A 58 10.57 5.97 2.30
C THR A 58 9.52 6.21 3.37
N ASP A 59 9.49 7.40 3.97
CA ASP A 59 8.46 7.79 4.95
C ASP A 59 7.06 7.80 4.32
N ALA A 60 6.94 8.33 3.10
CA ALA A 60 5.68 8.36 2.37
C ALA A 60 5.18 6.96 2.02
N VAL A 61 6.08 6.07 1.58
CA VAL A 61 5.76 4.67 1.30
C VAL A 61 5.34 3.95 2.58
N GLN A 62 6.05 4.15 3.69
CA GLN A 62 5.70 3.53 4.97
C GLN A 62 4.29 3.95 5.41
N LYS A 63 3.97 5.25 5.38
CA LYS A 63 2.63 5.74 5.71
C LYS A 63 1.55 5.20 4.79
N TRP A 64 1.85 5.07 3.51
CA TRP A 64 0.93 4.46 2.55
C TRP A 64 0.68 2.99 2.87
N CYS A 65 1.72 2.21 3.15
CA CYS A 65 1.60 0.81 3.57
C CYS A 65 0.79 0.67 4.86
N GLU A 66 1.04 1.51 5.86
CA GLU A 66 0.28 1.55 7.12
C GLU A 66 -1.20 1.85 6.84
N SER A 67 -1.50 2.86 6.01
CA SER A 67 -2.87 3.18 5.61
C SER A 67 -3.56 2.01 4.92
N GLN A 68 -2.89 1.35 3.97
CA GLN A 68 -3.42 0.20 3.26
C GLN A 68 -3.67 -0.99 4.19
N SER A 69 -2.77 -1.22 5.16
CA SER A 69 -2.95 -2.31 6.14
C SER A 69 -4.20 -2.09 7.00
N VAL A 70 -4.47 -0.84 7.41
CA VAL A 70 -5.66 -0.48 8.18
C VAL A 70 -6.92 -0.63 7.33
N GLU A 71 -6.91 -0.19 6.08
CA GLU A 71 -8.05 -0.35 5.17
C GLU A 71 -8.37 -1.82 4.92
N LEU A 72 -7.34 -2.64 4.66
CA LEU A 72 -7.50 -4.09 4.48
C LEU A 72 -8.10 -4.75 5.72
N SER A 73 -7.64 -4.40 6.92
CA SER A 73 -8.21 -4.95 8.17
C SER A 73 -9.69 -4.59 8.35
N LYS A 74 -10.09 -3.37 8.00
CA LYS A 74 -11.50 -2.94 8.06
C LYS A 74 -12.36 -3.66 7.04
N LEU A 75 -11.81 -3.91 5.84
CA LEU A 75 -12.52 -4.66 4.80
C LEU A 75 -12.68 -6.13 5.18
N SER A 76 -11.65 -6.77 5.73
CA SER A 76 -11.75 -8.16 6.19
C SER A 76 -12.77 -8.31 7.30
N GLU A 77 -12.80 -7.41 8.29
CA GLU A 77 -13.83 -7.43 9.34
C GLU A 77 -15.25 -7.28 8.80
N ARG A 78 -15.44 -6.43 7.77
CA ARG A 78 -16.74 -6.26 7.13
C ARG A 78 -17.15 -7.52 6.38
N GLN A 79 -16.21 -8.13 5.66
CA GLN A 79 -16.44 -9.36 4.91
C GLN A 79 -16.80 -10.53 5.84
N GLU A 80 -16.08 -10.70 6.95
CA GLU A 80 -16.41 -11.73 7.94
C GLU A 80 -17.82 -11.56 8.49
N LYS A 81 -18.24 -10.32 8.79
CA LYS A 81 -19.60 -10.05 9.25
C LYS A 81 -20.66 -10.38 8.20
N THR A 82 -20.41 -10.05 6.93
CA THR A 82 -21.34 -10.38 5.85
C THR A 82 -21.41 -11.89 5.61
N ASP A 83 -20.28 -12.58 5.70
CA ASP A 83 -20.21 -14.03 5.48
C ASP A 83 -20.94 -14.79 6.59
N LEU A 84 -20.80 -14.36 7.85
CA LEU A 84 -21.55 -14.92 8.97
C LEU A 84 -23.06 -14.70 8.84
N ALA A 85 -23.48 -13.49 8.42
CA ALA A 85 -24.88 -13.20 8.18
C ALA A 85 -25.46 -14.05 7.05
N LEU A 86 -24.74 -14.18 5.93
CA LEU A 86 -25.14 -14.99 4.80
C LEU A 86 -25.25 -16.47 5.18
N GLN A 87 -24.29 -17.00 5.95
CA GLN A 87 -24.35 -18.39 6.43
C GLN A 87 -25.57 -18.62 7.32
N ALA A 88 -25.88 -17.69 8.23
CA ALA A 88 -27.07 -17.77 9.06
C ALA A 88 -28.37 -17.77 8.21
N GLU A 89 -28.45 -16.91 7.20
CA GLU A 89 -29.59 -16.87 6.27
C GLU A 89 -29.72 -18.17 5.46
N ILE A 90 -28.62 -18.72 4.94
CA ILE A 90 -28.61 -19.99 4.20
C ILE A 90 -29.12 -21.12 5.09
N LEU A 91 -28.64 -21.22 6.34
CA LEU A 91 -29.08 -22.24 7.28
C LEU A 91 -30.57 -22.08 7.64
N ALA A 92 -31.02 -20.85 7.89
CA ALA A 92 -32.42 -20.56 8.17
C ALA A 92 -33.32 -20.94 6.99
N ARG A 93 -32.89 -20.61 5.76
CA ARG A 93 -33.61 -20.96 4.54
C ARG A 93 -33.69 -22.46 4.33
N HIS A 94 -32.58 -23.19 4.46
CA HIS A 94 -32.59 -24.65 4.33
C HIS A 94 -33.46 -25.32 5.40
N LYS A 95 -33.45 -24.81 6.64
CA LYS A 95 -34.36 -25.28 7.70
C LYS A 95 -35.82 -25.05 7.29
N ALA A 96 -36.16 -23.86 6.82
CA ALA A 96 -37.51 -23.53 6.37
C ALA A 96 -37.94 -24.42 5.18
N GLU A 97 -37.11 -24.55 4.15
CA GLU A 97 -37.40 -25.40 2.97
C GLU A 97 -37.67 -26.86 3.38
N ARG A 98 -36.88 -27.40 4.32
CA ARG A 98 -37.10 -28.75 4.86
C ARG A 98 -38.44 -28.85 5.60
N LEU A 99 -38.75 -27.90 6.47
CA LEU A 99 -40.03 -27.90 7.21
C LEU A 99 -41.22 -27.79 6.27
N TYR A 100 -41.16 -26.92 5.26
CA TYR A 100 -42.18 -26.80 4.22
C TYR A 100 -42.39 -28.12 3.47
N ALA A 101 -41.31 -28.83 3.09
CA ALA A 101 -41.42 -30.11 2.42
C ALA A 101 -42.10 -31.17 3.31
N VAL A 102 -41.72 -31.24 4.59
CA VAL A 102 -42.33 -32.16 5.57
C VAL A 102 -43.81 -31.84 5.78
N ALA A 103 -44.16 -30.55 5.92
CA ALA A 103 -45.54 -30.10 6.05
C ALA A 103 -46.41 -30.48 4.84
N ILE A 104 -45.92 -30.30 3.62
CA ILE A 104 -46.63 -30.70 2.40
C ILE A 104 -46.88 -32.22 2.37
N ILE A 105 -45.88 -33.02 2.75
CA ILE A 105 -46.02 -34.48 2.80
C ILE A 105 -47.07 -34.87 3.84
N TYR A 106 -47.02 -34.26 5.02
CA TYR A 106 -47.99 -34.53 6.09
C TYR A 106 -49.41 -34.12 5.71
N LEU A 107 -49.61 -32.96 5.08
CA LEU A 107 -50.91 -32.52 4.58
C LEU A 107 -51.49 -33.49 3.53
N ARG A 108 -50.65 -33.99 2.62
CA ARG A 108 -51.07 -35.03 1.66
C ARG A 108 -51.48 -36.31 2.38
N ARG A 109 -50.72 -36.72 3.39
CA ARG A 109 -51.04 -37.91 4.21
C ARG A 109 -52.38 -37.73 4.94
N ILE A 110 -52.63 -36.58 5.54
CA ILE A 110 -53.91 -36.26 6.19
C ILE A 110 -55.06 -36.28 5.17
N ALA A 111 -54.88 -35.66 4.00
CA ALA A 111 -55.90 -35.65 2.97
C ALA A 111 -56.26 -37.06 2.47
N SER A 112 -55.26 -37.92 2.26
CA SER A 112 -55.48 -39.33 1.93
C SER A 112 -56.17 -40.08 3.08
N TRP A 113 -55.76 -39.83 4.32
CA TRP A 113 -56.37 -40.45 5.49
C TRP A 113 -57.86 -40.10 5.62
N PHE A 114 -58.24 -38.83 5.43
CA PHE A 114 -59.64 -38.39 5.43
C PHE A 114 -60.48 -39.00 4.30
N ALA A 115 -59.87 -39.37 3.18
CA ALA A 115 -60.57 -40.03 2.08
C ALA A 115 -60.89 -41.51 2.38
N GLU A 116 -60.14 -42.14 3.29
CA GLU A 116 -60.20 -43.58 3.57
C GLU A 116 -60.89 -43.92 4.91
N HIS A 117 -60.97 -42.96 5.85
CA HIS A 117 -61.43 -43.22 7.22
C HIS A 117 -62.68 -42.39 7.59
N TRP A 118 -63.48 -42.93 8.50
CA TRP A 118 -64.73 -42.33 8.95
C TRP A 118 -64.50 -41.36 10.13
N PRO A 119 -65.38 -40.36 10.32
CA PRO A 119 -65.26 -39.42 11.44
C PRO A 119 -65.33 -40.16 12.79
N GLY A 120 -64.28 -40.01 13.62
CA GLY A 120 -64.15 -40.63 14.94
C GLY A 120 -62.86 -41.43 15.14
N GLU A 121 -62.14 -41.76 14.06
CA GLU A 121 -60.81 -42.35 14.15
C GLU A 121 -59.73 -41.30 14.49
N GLU A 122 -58.66 -41.76 15.13
CA GLU A 122 -57.57 -40.89 15.58
C GLU A 122 -56.68 -40.49 14.40
N MET A 123 -56.56 -39.18 14.17
CA MET A 123 -55.76 -38.62 13.08
C MET A 123 -54.28 -38.97 13.29
N PRO A 124 -53.51 -39.28 12.23
CA PRO A 124 -52.08 -39.52 12.35
C PRO A 124 -51.38 -38.30 12.99
N PRO A 125 -50.50 -38.50 13.99
CA PRO A 125 -49.82 -37.41 14.66
C PRO A 125 -48.89 -36.66 13.69
N PRO A 126 -48.64 -35.36 13.94
CA PRO A 126 -47.71 -34.59 13.13
C PRO A 126 -46.29 -35.18 13.22
N PRO A 127 -45.47 -35.03 12.16
CA PRO A 127 -44.06 -35.36 12.23
C PRO A 127 -43.37 -34.56 13.34
N PRO A 128 -42.40 -35.17 14.06
CA PRO A 128 -41.72 -34.53 15.19
C PRO A 128 -40.94 -33.28 14.79
N GLU A 129 -40.59 -33.13 13.51
CA GLU A 129 -39.96 -31.91 13.00
C GLU A 129 -40.89 -30.69 12.99
N LEU A 130 -42.22 -30.90 12.98
CA LEU A 130 -43.22 -29.83 12.97
C LEU A 130 -43.78 -29.52 14.37
N GLU A 131 -43.67 -30.44 15.32
CA GLU A 131 -44.14 -30.26 16.71
C GLU A 131 -43.70 -28.93 17.35
N PRO A 132 -42.43 -28.47 17.22
CA PRO A 132 -41.99 -27.23 17.86
C PRO A 132 -42.68 -25.96 17.34
N ASP A 133 -43.25 -26.00 16.12
CA ASP A 133 -43.94 -24.87 15.50
C ASP A 133 -45.48 -24.96 15.68
N LEU A 134 -45.98 -26.05 16.28
CA LEU A 134 -47.41 -26.31 16.49
C LEU A 134 -47.89 -25.92 17.91
N ASP A 135 -46.98 -25.82 18.87
CA ASP A 135 -47.27 -25.35 20.24
C ASP A 135 -46.90 -23.85 20.37
N PRO A 136 -47.86 -22.96 20.71
CA PRO A 136 -47.65 -21.51 20.79
C PRO A 136 -46.82 -21.03 21.99
#